data_AF-A0A1N7N5W5-F1
#
_entry.id   AF-A0A1N7N5W5-F1
#
_cell.length_a   1.000
_cell.length_b   1.000
_cell.length_c   1.000
_cell.angle_alpha   90.00
_cell.angle_beta   90.00
_cell.angle_gamma   90.00
#
_symmetry.space_group_name_H-M   'P 1'
#
loop_
_entity.id
_entity.type
_entity.pdbx_description
1 polymer ?
#
loop_
_entity_poly.entity_id
_entity_poly.type
_entity_poly.pdbx_seq_one_letter_code
_entity_poly.pdbx_strand_id
1 'polypeptide(L)'
;MKPLGALAIVLSVALSGCGLAYFAPAVNEGISPDAKVRVEPITAESVLLANRAAYVPRALPAAFSQVAGSRGLRGAGAPPPAAFEPESRPAALETRLPPAADPGPYRIGVGDVVMLATPSGSSSVEQLSGLLAAQNARQGYTVQDDGSISIPNVGRVALAGLTIEDAEAVLFQKLLQSQLDPSFSLEITEFNSKKVSVGGAVKTPVVVPVTLAPLYLDEALAAAGGVSAPDLDYASVRLYRDGTLYQIPLSKLYARAGMRRIRLLPGDSVFVDAEYDLDQAAAYFQEQITLSRLRQEARTAALNELRTEVELRRASLNERRENFQARLELGAERREHVYLTGEVKSQGRWPLPYEQTASLADALYDAAGGVPADTGNMREIYVLRGSPDPREFEAVTAWHLDAGNVSNLILATRFELRPDDIIFVAQQPVTRWANVIRQITPSLITTTIAAAKD
;
A
#
# COMPACT_ATOMS: atom_id res chain seq x y z
N MET A 1 42.47 -67.45 104.84
CA MET A 1 41.82 -66.44 105.70
C MET A 1 41.05 -65.47 104.79
N LYS A 2 39.74 -65.28 104.99
CA LYS A 2 38.96 -64.09 104.54
C LYS A 2 39.42 -62.84 105.34
N PRO A 3 39.02 -61.57 105.07
CA PRO A 3 37.96 -61.05 104.17
C PRO A 3 38.38 -59.88 103.24
N LEU A 4 37.71 -59.70 102.09
CA LEU A 4 36.72 -58.62 101.76
C LEU A 4 37.08 -57.17 102.14
N GLY A 5 37.15 -56.30 101.13
CA GLY A 5 37.16 -54.84 101.26
C GLY A 5 36.95 -54.11 99.92
N ALA A 6 35.68 -53.84 99.62
CA ALA A 6 35.10 -52.80 98.76
C ALA A 6 35.78 -52.36 97.44
N LEU A 7 35.02 -52.63 96.37
CA LEU A 7 35.11 -52.18 94.99
C LEU A 7 35.03 -50.63 94.88
N ALA A 8 36.03 -49.99 94.28
CA ALA A 8 35.95 -48.62 93.76
C ALA A 8 36.31 -48.66 92.27
N ILE A 9 35.31 -48.92 91.42
CA ILE A 9 35.46 -48.76 89.97
C ILE A 9 35.43 -47.26 89.69
N VAL A 10 36.62 -46.67 89.52
CA VAL A 10 36.79 -45.35 88.92
C VAL A 10 36.49 -45.51 87.42
N LEU A 11 35.21 -45.34 87.06
CA LEU A 11 34.78 -45.24 85.67
C LEU A 11 35.28 -43.90 85.12
N SER A 12 36.46 -43.92 84.54
CA SER A 12 37.03 -42.80 83.78
C SER A 12 36.26 -42.68 82.46
N VAL A 13 35.15 -41.94 82.50
CA VAL A 13 34.42 -41.53 81.30
C VAL A 13 35.28 -40.48 80.58
N ALA A 14 36.10 -40.93 79.64
CA ALA A 14 36.71 -40.07 78.64
C ALA A 14 35.60 -39.56 77.70
N LEU A 15 34.98 -38.44 78.07
CA LEU A 15 34.14 -37.64 77.17
C LEU A 15 35.01 -37.09 76.06
N SER A 16 35.20 -37.90 75.01
CA SER A 16 35.68 -37.46 73.70
C SER A 16 34.54 -36.71 73.01
N GLY A 17 34.14 -35.58 73.59
CA GLY A 17 33.24 -34.65 72.94
C GLY A 17 34.02 -33.93 71.86
N CYS A 18 33.88 -34.37 70.60
CA CYS A 18 34.26 -33.55 69.45
C CYS A 18 33.38 -32.30 69.46
N GLY A 19 33.77 -31.28 70.22
CA GLY A 19 33.17 -29.96 70.14
C GLY A 19 33.48 -29.39 68.76
N LEU A 20 32.48 -29.34 67.88
CA LEU A 20 32.55 -28.57 66.64
C LEU A 20 32.66 -27.10 67.04
N ALA A 21 33.90 -26.59 67.09
CA ALA A 21 34.16 -25.15 67.20
C ALA A 21 33.65 -24.50 65.92
N TYR A 22 32.52 -23.80 66.00
CA TYR A 22 31.97 -23.03 64.88
C TYR A 22 32.75 -21.71 64.79
N PHE A 23 33.61 -21.60 63.79
CA PHE A 23 34.28 -20.35 63.44
C PHE A 23 33.40 -19.60 62.46
N ALA A 24 32.78 -18.50 62.91
CA ALA A 24 32.05 -17.61 62.02
C ALA A 24 33.03 -17.00 61.00
N PRO A 25 32.76 -17.12 59.68
CA PRO A 25 33.57 -16.47 58.66
C PRO A 25 33.61 -14.95 58.89
N ALA A 26 34.73 -14.32 58.58
CA ALA A 26 34.91 -12.87 58.65
C ALA A 26 35.77 -12.38 57.49
N VAL A 27 35.51 -11.16 57.03
CA VAL A 27 36.35 -10.48 56.03
C VAL A 27 37.48 -9.79 56.79
N ASN A 28 38.72 -10.26 56.60
CA ASN A 28 39.89 -9.68 57.23
C ASN A 28 40.72 -8.93 56.18
N GLU A 29 41.03 -7.66 56.46
CA GLU A 29 41.91 -6.85 55.61
C GLU A 29 43.37 -7.32 55.74
N GLY A 30 44.09 -7.45 54.62
CA GLY A 30 45.51 -7.80 54.64
C GLY A 30 46.00 -8.65 53.47
N ILE A 31 47.28 -8.98 53.51
CA ILE A 31 47.96 -9.86 52.54
C ILE A 31 48.11 -11.24 53.19
N SER A 32 47.36 -12.22 52.67
CA SER A 32 47.51 -13.65 52.98
C SER A 32 48.40 -14.30 51.91
N PRO A 33 49.04 -15.46 52.17
CA PRO A 33 49.67 -16.28 51.13
C PRO A 33 48.75 -16.61 49.95
N ASP A 34 47.43 -16.60 50.17
CA ASP A 34 46.40 -17.06 49.22
C ASP A 34 45.51 -15.93 48.64
N ALA A 35 45.57 -14.70 49.17
CA ALA A 35 44.73 -13.57 48.72
C ALA A 35 45.20 -12.21 49.25
N LYS A 36 45.03 -11.14 48.45
CA LYS A 36 45.20 -9.74 48.87
C LYS A 36 43.84 -9.07 48.98
N VAL A 37 43.34 -8.85 50.20
CA VAL A 37 42.02 -8.28 50.44
C VAL A 37 42.14 -6.82 50.84
N ARG A 38 41.54 -5.92 50.04
CA ARG A 38 41.41 -4.49 50.34
C ARG A 38 39.97 -4.18 50.70
N VAL A 39 39.73 -3.60 51.88
CA VAL A 39 38.38 -3.24 52.33
C VAL A 39 38.11 -1.78 51.97
N GLU A 40 37.05 -1.51 51.22
CA GLU A 40 36.69 -0.17 50.77
C GLU A 40 35.24 0.17 51.16
N PRO A 41 34.97 1.29 51.85
CA PRO A 41 33.61 1.64 52.23
C PRO A 41 32.76 1.98 51.01
N ILE A 42 31.52 1.52 50.98
CA ILE A 42 30.50 1.90 50.00
C ILE A 42 30.01 3.30 50.35
N THR A 43 30.41 4.27 49.54
CA THR A 43 30.06 5.69 49.60
C THR A 43 29.60 6.12 48.21
N ALA A 44 29.02 7.33 48.07
CA ALA A 44 28.60 7.81 46.76
C ALA A 44 29.76 7.86 45.73
N GLU A 45 30.98 8.18 46.18
CA GLU A 45 32.17 8.23 45.32
C GLU A 45 32.67 6.83 44.95
N SER A 46 32.75 5.92 45.93
CA SER A 46 33.24 4.56 45.67
C SER A 46 32.27 3.73 44.85
N VAL A 47 30.96 3.97 44.94
CA VAL A 47 29.94 3.38 44.04
C VAL A 47 30.21 3.79 42.58
N LEU A 48 30.49 5.07 42.33
CA LEU A 48 30.82 5.54 40.98
C LEU A 48 32.10 4.88 40.44
N LEU A 49 33.11 4.69 41.30
CA LEU A 49 34.33 3.98 40.94
C LEU A 49 34.08 2.49 40.67
N ALA A 50 33.30 1.83 41.53
CA ALA A 50 32.97 0.41 41.42
C ALA A 50 32.15 0.09 40.16
N ASN A 51 31.22 0.98 39.79
CA ASN A 51 30.38 0.83 38.61
C ASN A 51 31.12 1.18 37.30
N ARG A 52 32.26 1.87 37.36
CA ARG A 52 33.07 2.21 36.18
C ARG A 52 33.66 0.97 35.50
N ALA A 53 33.78 -0.14 36.22
CA ALA A 53 34.19 -1.42 35.64
C ALA A 53 33.23 -1.83 34.51
N ALA A 54 33.78 -2.01 33.30
CA ALA A 54 33.00 -2.33 32.10
C ALA A 54 32.27 -3.67 32.29
N TYR A 55 30.95 -3.63 32.18
CA TYR A 55 30.10 -4.80 32.17
C TYR A 55 28.95 -4.58 31.20
N VAL A 56 28.75 -5.54 30.32
CA VAL A 56 27.64 -5.55 29.37
C VAL A 56 26.78 -6.76 29.71
N PRO A 57 25.55 -6.55 30.23
CA PRO A 57 24.64 -7.65 30.50
C PRO A 57 24.43 -8.49 29.25
N ARG A 58 24.30 -9.81 29.44
CA ARG A 58 24.01 -10.73 28.34
C ARG A 58 22.70 -10.31 27.65
N ALA A 59 22.72 -10.27 26.32
CA ALA A 59 21.53 -10.01 25.53
C ALA A 59 20.69 -11.27 25.35
N LEU A 60 19.37 -11.13 25.24
CA LEU A 60 18.52 -12.24 24.84
C LEU A 60 18.76 -12.56 23.35
N PRO A 61 18.51 -13.82 22.92
CA PRO A 61 18.52 -14.14 21.50
C PRO A 61 17.54 -13.27 20.71
N ALA A 62 17.90 -12.91 19.48
CA ALA A 62 17.09 -12.02 18.64
C ALA A 62 15.60 -12.45 18.51
N ALA A 63 15.32 -13.75 18.62
CA ALA A 63 13.96 -14.31 18.59
C ALA A 63 13.01 -13.73 19.66
N PHE A 64 13.53 -13.20 20.78
CA PHE A 64 12.72 -12.58 21.84
C PHE A 64 12.26 -11.16 21.50
N SER A 65 12.93 -10.48 20.56
CA SER A 65 12.57 -9.13 20.09
C SER A 65 11.78 -9.12 18.78
N GLN A 66 11.76 -10.24 18.05
CA GLN A 66 11.12 -10.36 16.74
C GLN A 66 9.64 -10.72 16.86
N VAL A 67 8.80 -10.01 16.12
CA VAL A 67 7.35 -10.28 16.03
C VAL A 67 6.99 -10.61 14.59
N ALA A 68 6.27 -11.70 14.38
CA ALA A 68 5.68 -12.03 13.08
C ALA A 68 4.56 -11.03 12.75
N GLY A 69 4.72 -10.25 11.67
CA GLY A 69 3.67 -9.36 11.13
C GLY A 69 3.81 -7.87 11.43
N SER A 70 4.88 -7.40 12.10
CA SER A 70 5.15 -5.97 12.26
C SER A 70 5.65 -5.35 10.95
N ARG A 71 5.12 -4.17 10.59
CA ARG A 71 5.28 -3.38 9.33
C ARG A 71 6.73 -3.05 8.90
N GLY A 72 7.75 -3.57 9.56
CA GLY A 72 9.16 -3.24 9.32
C GLY A 72 9.96 -4.26 8.50
N LEU A 73 9.34 -5.30 7.93
CA LEU A 73 10.10 -6.40 7.33
C LEU A 73 10.21 -6.29 5.80
N ARG A 74 11.40 -5.89 5.34
CA ARG A 74 11.93 -6.29 4.02
C ARG A 74 11.72 -7.81 3.86
N GLY A 75 10.92 -8.22 2.88
CA GLY A 75 10.74 -9.63 2.51
C GLY A 75 9.30 -10.11 2.43
N ALA A 76 8.38 -9.54 3.22
CA ALA A 76 6.95 -9.78 2.98
C ALA A 76 6.55 -8.85 1.82
N GLY A 77 6.27 -9.44 0.65
CA GLY A 77 5.88 -8.70 -0.54
C GLY A 77 4.78 -7.68 -0.26
N ALA A 78 4.75 -6.61 -1.07
CA ALA A 78 3.69 -5.62 -0.98
C ALA A 78 2.32 -6.32 -0.96
N PRO A 79 1.37 -5.89 -0.11
CA PRO A 79 0.03 -6.48 -0.11
C PRO A 79 -0.52 -6.40 -1.54
N PRO A 80 -1.22 -7.44 -2.03
CA PRO A 80 -1.74 -7.45 -3.39
C PRO A 80 -2.61 -6.21 -3.60
N PRO A 81 -2.45 -5.52 -4.76
CA PRO A 81 -3.20 -4.30 -5.06
C PRO A 81 -4.70 -4.55 -4.95
N ALA A 82 -5.45 -3.49 -4.64
CA ALA A 82 -6.90 -3.58 -4.50
C ALA A 82 -7.54 -4.10 -5.80
N ALA A 83 -8.48 -5.02 -5.68
CA ALA A 83 -9.14 -5.66 -6.83
C ALA A 83 -10.08 -4.72 -7.62
N PHE A 84 -10.36 -3.55 -7.08
CA PHE A 84 -11.25 -2.57 -7.66
C PHE A 84 -10.51 -1.26 -7.88
N GLU A 85 -10.17 -0.98 -9.14
CA GLU A 85 -10.19 0.40 -9.61
C GLU A 85 -11.59 0.64 -10.18
N PRO A 86 -12.32 1.67 -9.75
CA PRO A 86 -13.58 2.03 -10.39
C PRO A 86 -13.24 2.48 -11.81
N GLU A 87 -13.41 1.56 -12.77
CA GLU A 87 -13.30 1.88 -14.18
C GLU A 87 -14.36 2.93 -14.51
N SER A 88 -13.87 4.10 -14.92
CA SER A 88 -14.70 5.16 -15.47
C SER A 88 -15.42 4.61 -16.69
N ARG A 89 -16.76 4.61 -16.60
CA ARG A 89 -17.71 4.38 -17.70
C ARG A 89 -17.13 4.87 -19.03
N PRO A 90 -17.21 4.11 -20.14
CA PRO A 90 -16.63 4.52 -21.42
C PRO A 90 -17.01 5.97 -21.72
N ALA A 91 -15.98 6.78 -21.98
CA ALA A 91 -16.10 8.22 -22.12
C ALA A 91 -17.28 8.56 -23.06
N ALA A 92 -18.18 9.42 -22.60
CA ALA A 92 -19.33 9.86 -23.39
C ALA A 92 -18.87 10.24 -24.80
N LEU A 93 -19.54 9.70 -25.83
CA LEU A 93 -19.26 9.96 -27.24
C LEU A 93 -18.95 11.45 -27.46
N GLU A 94 -17.68 11.78 -27.77
CA GLU A 94 -17.26 13.16 -27.98
C GLU A 94 -18.04 13.77 -29.15
N THR A 95 -18.57 14.96 -28.94
CA THR A 95 -19.29 15.70 -29.97
C THR A 95 -18.30 16.57 -30.74
N ARG A 96 -18.08 16.26 -32.02
CA ARG A 96 -17.22 17.03 -32.93
C ARG A 96 -18.08 17.57 -34.06
N LEU A 97 -18.33 18.88 -34.03
CA LEU A 97 -19.13 19.56 -35.05
C LEU A 97 -18.23 20.08 -36.18
N PRO A 98 -18.72 20.07 -37.44
CA PRO A 98 -18.02 20.75 -38.52
C PRO A 98 -18.03 22.28 -38.33
N PRO A 99 -17.00 22.99 -38.80
CA PRO A 99 -17.02 24.44 -38.84
C PRO A 99 -18.16 24.95 -39.73
N ALA A 100 -18.70 26.13 -39.40
CA ALA A 100 -19.70 26.78 -40.24
C ALA A 100 -19.06 27.16 -41.58
N ALA A 101 -19.64 26.69 -42.68
CA ALA A 101 -19.15 26.95 -44.02
C ALA A 101 -20.25 27.61 -44.86
N ASP A 102 -19.88 28.66 -45.60
CA ASP A 102 -20.71 29.26 -46.63
C ASP A 102 -19.98 29.16 -47.98
N PRO A 103 -20.29 28.14 -48.80
CA PRO A 103 -19.66 27.97 -50.12
C PRO A 103 -20.08 29.04 -51.13
N GLY A 104 -20.91 30.02 -50.73
CA GLY A 104 -21.46 31.04 -51.61
C GLY A 104 -22.59 30.49 -52.49
N PRO A 105 -22.93 31.22 -53.57
CA PRO A 105 -24.01 30.82 -54.48
C PRO A 105 -23.65 29.54 -55.24
N TYR A 106 -24.68 28.82 -55.68
CA TYR A 106 -24.51 27.63 -56.48
C TYR A 106 -23.79 27.98 -57.79
N ARG A 107 -22.69 27.27 -58.04
CA ARG A 107 -21.96 27.29 -59.32
C ARG A 107 -22.32 26.06 -60.13
N ILE A 108 -22.66 26.26 -61.41
CA ILE A 108 -22.99 25.19 -62.36
C ILE A 108 -21.80 24.23 -62.46
N GLY A 109 -22.06 22.93 -62.42
CA GLY A 109 -21.04 21.90 -62.56
C GLY A 109 -21.30 20.97 -63.74
N VAL A 110 -20.30 20.16 -64.07
CA VAL A 110 -20.40 19.11 -65.09
C VAL A 110 -21.54 18.14 -64.73
N GLY A 111 -22.38 17.82 -65.71
CA GLY A 111 -23.55 16.95 -65.55
C GLY A 111 -24.85 17.67 -65.21
N ASP A 112 -24.81 18.94 -64.75
CA ASP A 112 -26.03 19.73 -64.55
C ASP A 112 -26.79 19.92 -65.86
N VAL A 113 -28.11 20.01 -65.78
CA VAL A 113 -28.96 20.31 -66.93
C VAL A 113 -29.52 21.71 -66.78
N VAL A 114 -29.19 22.57 -67.73
CA VAL A 114 -29.72 23.93 -67.83
C VAL A 114 -30.80 23.99 -68.90
N MET A 115 -31.90 24.66 -68.59
CA MET A 115 -32.99 24.92 -69.51
C MET A 115 -32.82 26.33 -70.07
N LEU A 116 -32.65 26.41 -71.37
CA LEU A 116 -32.65 27.68 -72.10
C LEU A 116 -34.02 27.86 -72.75
N ALA A 117 -34.70 28.97 -72.41
CA ALA A 117 -35.93 29.35 -73.07
C ALA A 117 -35.74 30.64 -73.86
N THR A 118 -35.98 30.61 -75.17
CA THR A 118 -35.93 31.80 -76.05
C THR A 118 -37.36 32.16 -76.50
N PRO A 119 -37.77 33.44 -76.49
CA PRO A 119 -39.04 33.83 -77.08
C PRO A 119 -39.07 33.46 -78.56
N SER A 120 -40.05 32.64 -78.95
CA SER A 120 -40.22 32.24 -80.34
C SER A 120 -40.66 33.45 -81.18
N GLY A 121 -39.76 33.95 -82.03
CA GLY A 121 -40.04 34.95 -83.06
C GLY A 121 -41.02 34.41 -84.10
N SER A 122 -42.11 35.14 -84.34
CA SER A 122 -43.17 34.81 -85.27
C SER A 122 -42.71 34.82 -86.74
N SER A 123 -42.89 33.70 -87.46
CA SER A 123 -43.16 33.73 -88.90
C SER A 123 -44.58 33.24 -89.15
N SER A 124 -45.39 34.12 -89.72
CA SER A 124 -46.78 33.93 -90.11
C SER A 124 -47.00 32.68 -90.96
N VAL A 125 -47.85 31.75 -90.48
CA VAL A 125 -48.95 31.03 -91.21
C VAL A 125 -49.56 29.86 -90.39
N GLU A 126 -48.99 29.41 -89.27
CA GLU A 126 -49.49 28.19 -88.58
C GLU A 126 -50.01 28.42 -87.16
N GLN A 127 -51.15 29.12 -87.04
CA GLN A 127 -51.82 29.41 -85.76
C GLN A 127 -52.64 28.24 -85.17
N LEU A 128 -52.55 27.02 -85.73
CA LEU A 128 -53.20 25.82 -85.19
C LEU A 128 -52.24 24.86 -84.45
N SER A 129 -50.95 25.20 -84.32
CA SER A 129 -49.92 24.40 -83.62
C SER A 129 -49.50 24.95 -82.24
N GLY A 130 -50.33 25.80 -81.62
CA GLY A 130 -49.98 26.59 -80.43
C GLY A 130 -49.61 25.80 -79.17
N LEU A 131 -50.02 24.54 -79.04
CA LEU A 131 -49.64 23.67 -77.90
C LEU A 131 -48.36 22.86 -78.15
N LEU A 132 -47.93 22.71 -79.40
CA LEU A 132 -46.68 22.03 -79.78
C LEU A 132 -45.51 23.03 -79.96
N ALA A 133 -45.79 24.24 -80.44
CA ALA A 133 -44.79 25.29 -80.60
C ALA A 133 -44.22 25.81 -79.25
N ALA A 134 -45.05 25.84 -78.19
CA ALA A 134 -44.59 26.23 -76.86
C ALA A 134 -43.64 25.21 -76.20
N GLN A 135 -43.68 23.94 -76.61
CA GLN A 135 -42.71 22.93 -76.16
C GLN A 135 -41.35 23.07 -76.88
N ASN A 136 -41.33 23.61 -78.11
CA ASN A 136 -40.10 23.77 -78.90
C ASN A 136 -39.23 24.98 -78.49
N ALA A 137 -39.72 25.85 -77.60
CA ALA A 137 -38.99 27.04 -77.16
C ALA A 137 -38.17 26.83 -75.88
N ARG A 138 -38.21 25.63 -75.27
CA ARG A 138 -37.50 25.29 -74.03
C ARG A 138 -36.61 24.07 -74.29
N GLN A 139 -35.31 24.30 -74.39
CA GLN A 139 -34.36 23.23 -74.68
C GLN A 139 -33.41 23.01 -73.50
N GLY A 140 -33.38 21.77 -73.01
CA GLY A 140 -32.47 21.34 -71.96
C GLY A 140 -31.09 21.00 -72.53
N TYR A 141 -30.05 21.53 -71.91
CA TYR A 141 -28.67 21.28 -72.26
C TYR A 141 -27.91 20.74 -71.05
N THR A 142 -27.30 19.57 -71.20
CA THR A 142 -26.41 19.01 -70.18
C THR A 142 -25.01 19.61 -70.31
N VAL A 143 -24.44 20.04 -69.20
CA VAL A 143 -23.06 20.51 -69.11
C VAL A 143 -22.12 19.31 -69.29
N GLN A 144 -21.32 19.36 -70.35
CA GLN A 144 -20.40 18.29 -70.74
C GLN A 144 -19.13 18.27 -69.87
N ASP A 145 -18.29 17.24 -70.03
CA ASP A 145 -17.05 17.05 -69.28
C ASP A 145 -16.04 18.21 -69.45
N ASP A 146 -16.08 18.91 -70.57
CA ASP A 146 -15.27 20.12 -70.81
C ASP A 146 -15.84 21.38 -70.15
N GLY A 147 -16.94 21.25 -69.40
CA GLY A 147 -17.63 22.32 -68.70
C GLY A 147 -18.51 23.19 -69.60
N SER A 148 -18.73 22.80 -70.86
CA SER A 148 -19.52 23.56 -71.82
C SER A 148 -20.87 22.92 -72.13
N ILE A 149 -21.81 23.74 -72.60
CA ILE A 149 -23.01 23.28 -73.30
C ILE A 149 -22.88 23.54 -74.79
N SER A 150 -23.45 22.66 -75.61
CA SER A 150 -23.46 22.80 -77.06
C SER A 150 -24.83 23.29 -77.53
N ILE A 151 -24.89 24.55 -77.95
CA ILE A 151 -26.13 25.16 -78.44
C ILE A 151 -26.07 25.22 -79.97
N PRO A 152 -27.08 24.69 -80.69
CA PRO A 152 -27.16 24.81 -82.15
C PRO A 152 -27.02 26.26 -82.60
N ASN A 153 -26.29 26.50 -83.71
CA ASN A 153 -26.03 27.82 -84.31
C ASN A 153 -25.19 28.81 -83.46
N VAL A 154 -24.97 28.54 -82.18
CA VAL A 154 -24.12 29.36 -81.28
C VAL A 154 -22.77 28.69 -81.01
N GLY A 155 -22.74 27.36 -80.99
CA GLY A 155 -21.57 26.55 -80.68
C GLY A 155 -21.42 26.24 -79.19
N ARG A 156 -20.18 26.05 -78.73
CA ARG A 156 -19.89 25.70 -77.33
C ARG A 156 -19.82 26.93 -76.44
N VAL A 157 -20.49 26.86 -75.29
CA VAL A 157 -20.51 27.92 -74.27
C VAL A 157 -20.10 27.31 -72.93
N ALA A 158 -18.99 27.77 -72.36
CA ALA A 158 -18.50 27.29 -71.06
C ALA A 158 -19.36 27.86 -69.92
N LEU A 159 -20.01 26.97 -69.16
CA LEU A 159 -20.88 27.33 -68.03
C LEU A 159 -20.38 26.78 -66.69
N ALA A 160 -19.54 25.75 -66.69
CA ALA A 160 -19.03 25.18 -65.44
C ALA A 160 -18.24 26.21 -64.62
N GLY A 161 -18.50 26.24 -63.31
CA GLY A 161 -17.91 27.20 -62.37
C GLY A 161 -18.62 28.56 -62.30
N LEU A 162 -19.53 28.86 -63.23
CA LEU A 162 -20.28 30.11 -63.25
C LEU A 162 -21.51 30.02 -62.34
N THR A 163 -21.91 31.15 -61.76
CA THR A 163 -23.25 31.28 -61.19
C THR A 163 -24.27 31.41 -62.31
N ILE A 164 -25.56 31.29 -62.01
CA ILE A 164 -26.61 31.46 -63.04
C ILE A 164 -26.53 32.85 -63.69
N GLU A 165 -26.29 33.89 -62.90
CA GLU A 165 -26.16 35.28 -63.36
C GLU A 165 -24.93 35.45 -64.28
N ASP A 166 -23.79 34.87 -63.90
CA ASP A 166 -22.58 34.89 -64.71
C ASP A 166 -22.77 34.09 -66.03
N ALA A 167 -23.47 32.96 -65.95
CA ALA A 167 -23.78 32.12 -67.10
C ALA A 167 -24.70 32.84 -68.10
N GLU A 168 -25.70 33.56 -67.62
CA GLU A 168 -26.57 34.40 -68.44
C GLU A 168 -25.76 35.50 -69.13
N ALA A 169 -24.88 36.20 -68.42
CA ALA A 169 -24.04 37.24 -69.01
C ALA A 169 -23.14 36.70 -70.14
N VAL A 170 -22.52 35.53 -69.93
CA VAL A 170 -21.68 34.86 -70.94
C VAL A 170 -22.52 34.42 -72.15
N LEU A 171 -23.69 33.85 -71.90
CA LEU A 171 -24.57 33.38 -72.96
C LEU A 171 -25.13 34.54 -73.79
N PHE A 172 -25.51 35.65 -73.14
CA PHE A 172 -25.97 36.88 -73.80
C PHE A 172 -24.94 37.42 -74.79
N GLN A 173 -23.67 37.49 -74.38
CA GLN A 173 -22.57 37.92 -75.25
C GLN A 173 -22.36 36.96 -76.43
N LYS A 174 -22.48 35.65 -76.21
CA LYS A 174 -22.34 34.63 -77.26
C LYS A 174 -23.48 34.67 -78.28
N LEU A 175 -24.70 34.92 -77.85
CA LEU A 175 -25.85 35.09 -78.74
C LEU A 175 -25.71 36.35 -79.61
N LEU A 176 -25.27 37.47 -79.02
CA LEU A 176 -24.96 38.70 -79.76
C LEU A 176 -23.86 38.50 -80.82
N GLN A 177 -22.77 37.81 -80.46
CA GLN A 177 -21.67 37.51 -81.39
C GLN A 177 -22.11 36.62 -82.57
N SER A 178 -23.14 35.79 -82.35
CA SER A 178 -23.70 34.87 -83.34
C SER A 178 -24.89 35.49 -84.11
N GLN A 179 -25.15 36.80 -83.94
CA GLN A 179 -26.24 37.54 -84.57
C GLN A 179 -27.65 36.96 -84.29
N LEU A 180 -27.85 36.38 -83.11
CA LEU A 180 -29.15 35.90 -82.64
C LEU A 180 -29.78 36.90 -81.66
N ASP A 181 -31.11 36.89 -81.54
CA ASP A 181 -31.83 37.69 -80.54
C ASP A 181 -31.43 37.24 -79.13
N PRO A 182 -30.85 38.11 -78.30
CA PRO A 182 -30.38 37.74 -76.97
C PRO A 182 -31.51 37.77 -75.92
N SER A 183 -32.78 37.73 -76.32
CA SER A 183 -33.88 37.50 -75.39
C SER A 183 -33.96 36.02 -75.00
N PHE A 184 -33.67 35.70 -73.74
CA PHE A 184 -33.79 34.34 -73.20
C PHE A 184 -33.96 34.33 -71.67
N SER A 185 -34.33 33.17 -71.12
CA SER A 185 -34.22 32.87 -69.69
C SER A 185 -33.43 31.58 -69.48
N LEU A 186 -32.56 31.54 -68.48
CA LEU A 186 -31.75 30.38 -68.13
C LEU A 186 -32.09 29.89 -66.73
N GLU A 187 -32.43 28.60 -66.61
CA GLU A 187 -32.72 27.97 -65.32
C GLU A 187 -31.98 26.63 -65.20
N ILE A 188 -31.70 26.17 -63.99
CA ILE A 188 -31.15 24.82 -63.76
C ILE A 188 -32.32 23.89 -63.47
N THR A 189 -32.53 22.89 -64.33
CA THR A 189 -33.61 21.91 -64.17
C THR A 189 -33.17 20.64 -63.46
N GLU A 190 -31.91 20.25 -63.60
CA GLU A 190 -31.36 19.09 -62.88
C GLU A 190 -30.00 19.42 -62.24
N PHE A 191 -29.91 19.19 -60.92
CA PHE A 191 -28.71 19.38 -60.11
C PHE A 191 -27.96 18.06 -59.97
N ASN A 192 -27.14 17.73 -60.96
CA ASN A 192 -26.49 16.42 -61.06
C ASN A 192 -25.00 16.47 -60.68
N SER A 193 -24.40 17.66 -60.62
CA SER A 193 -22.97 17.84 -60.38
C SER A 193 -22.55 17.76 -58.91
N LYS A 194 -23.45 18.13 -57.98
CA LYS A 194 -23.16 18.23 -56.54
C LYS A 194 -24.15 17.42 -55.73
N LYS A 195 -23.65 16.47 -54.93
CA LYS A 195 -24.48 15.50 -54.20
C LYS A 195 -23.91 15.23 -52.81
N VAL A 196 -24.78 14.79 -51.91
CA VAL A 196 -24.47 14.30 -50.56
C VAL A 196 -25.05 12.89 -50.42
N SER A 197 -24.28 11.95 -49.87
CA SER A 197 -24.77 10.60 -49.60
C SER A 197 -25.19 10.44 -48.16
N VAL A 198 -26.36 9.84 -47.93
CA VAL A 198 -26.88 9.50 -46.59
C VAL A 198 -27.08 7.99 -46.49
N GLY A 199 -26.49 7.36 -45.49
CA GLY A 199 -26.56 5.91 -45.29
C GLY A 199 -26.38 5.47 -43.83
N GLY A 200 -26.20 4.16 -43.64
CA GLY A 200 -26.14 3.54 -42.31
C GLY A 200 -27.53 3.16 -41.79
N ALA A 201 -27.74 3.31 -40.49
CA ALA A 201 -29.01 3.02 -39.79
C ALA A 201 -30.08 4.09 -40.06
N VAL A 202 -30.48 4.22 -41.32
CA VAL A 202 -31.59 5.05 -41.82
C VAL A 202 -32.62 4.16 -42.48
N LYS A 203 -33.86 4.63 -42.66
CA LYS A 203 -34.90 3.80 -43.31
C LYS A 203 -34.56 3.46 -44.75
N THR A 204 -34.03 4.42 -45.51
CA THR A 204 -33.73 4.26 -46.92
C THR A 204 -32.48 5.05 -47.28
N PRO A 205 -31.32 4.39 -47.49
CA PRO A 205 -30.12 5.07 -47.96
C PRO A 205 -30.38 5.81 -49.27
N VAL A 206 -29.94 7.07 -49.36
CA VAL A 206 -30.27 7.95 -50.49
C VAL A 206 -29.14 8.93 -50.78
N VAL A 207 -29.05 9.36 -52.03
CA VAL A 207 -28.15 10.44 -52.46
C VAL A 207 -28.99 11.69 -52.72
N VAL A 208 -28.71 12.77 -51.99
CA VAL A 208 -29.46 14.02 -52.03
C VAL A 208 -28.68 15.05 -52.87
N PRO A 209 -29.28 15.63 -53.93
CA PRO A 209 -28.61 16.66 -54.72
C PRO A 209 -28.52 17.98 -53.94
N VAL A 210 -27.41 18.69 -54.12
CA VAL A 210 -27.23 20.07 -53.60
C VAL A 210 -27.81 21.01 -54.64
N THR A 211 -28.82 21.79 -54.26
CA THR A 211 -29.54 22.70 -55.17
C THR A 211 -29.19 24.18 -54.89
N LEU A 212 -29.99 25.11 -55.43
CA LEU A 212 -29.91 26.54 -55.08
C LEU A 212 -30.22 26.79 -53.60
N ALA A 213 -31.08 25.96 -52.98
CA ALA A 213 -31.37 26.04 -51.57
C ALA A 213 -30.26 25.34 -50.75
N PRO A 214 -29.77 25.95 -49.65
CA PRO A 214 -28.82 25.29 -48.76
C PRO A 214 -29.40 23.98 -48.21
N LEU A 215 -28.68 22.86 -48.43
CA LEU A 215 -29.05 21.55 -47.88
C LEU A 215 -28.56 21.43 -46.43
N TYR A 216 -29.44 21.06 -45.51
CA TYR A 216 -29.11 20.83 -44.10
C TYR A 216 -29.16 19.35 -43.70
N LEU A 217 -28.46 19.02 -42.61
CA LEU A 217 -28.34 17.64 -42.10
C LEU A 217 -29.70 17.01 -41.76
N ASP A 218 -30.61 17.77 -41.17
CA ASP A 218 -31.97 17.31 -40.85
C ASP A 218 -32.80 17.02 -42.11
N GLU A 219 -32.70 17.86 -43.13
CA GLU A 219 -33.35 17.66 -44.43
C GLU A 219 -32.81 16.40 -45.14
N ALA A 220 -31.49 16.20 -45.10
CA ALA A 220 -30.86 15.03 -45.70
C ALA A 220 -31.24 13.72 -44.98
N LEU A 221 -31.31 13.74 -43.64
CA LEU A 221 -31.79 12.59 -42.86
C LEU A 221 -33.30 12.34 -43.07
N ALA A 222 -34.10 13.40 -43.23
CA ALA A 222 -35.52 13.28 -43.54
C ALA A 222 -35.74 12.67 -44.93
N ALA A 223 -34.94 13.06 -45.92
CA ALA A 223 -34.96 12.47 -47.27
C ALA A 223 -34.63 10.97 -47.25
N ALA A 224 -33.79 10.52 -46.30
CA ALA A 224 -33.50 9.10 -46.07
C ALA A 224 -34.60 8.35 -45.28
N GLY A 225 -35.76 8.98 -45.04
CA GLY A 225 -36.88 8.42 -44.27
C GLY A 225 -36.71 8.49 -42.75
N GLY A 226 -35.68 9.19 -42.28
CA GLY A 226 -35.31 9.30 -40.86
C GLY A 226 -34.38 8.18 -40.38
N VAL A 227 -33.89 8.36 -39.16
CA VAL A 227 -33.01 7.38 -38.49
C VAL A 227 -33.80 6.16 -38.06
N SER A 228 -33.23 4.98 -38.31
CA SER A 228 -33.77 3.66 -37.97
C SER A 228 -32.84 2.98 -36.96
N ALA A 229 -32.92 3.39 -35.69
CA ALA A 229 -32.14 2.84 -34.59
C ALA A 229 -33.07 2.32 -33.48
N PRO A 230 -32.84 1.12 -32.90
CA PRO A 230 -33.63 0.59 -31.78
C PRO A 230 -33.51 1.45 -30.51
N ASP A 231 -32.33 1.99 -30.28
CA ASP A 231 -32.03 2.87 -29.14
C ASP A 231 -31.36 4.17 -29.63
N LEU A 232 -32.03 5.30 -29.40
CA LEU A 232 -31.58 6.62 -29.83
C LEU A 232 -30.45 7.19 -28.95
N ASP A 233 -30.27 6.64 -27.74
CA ASP A 233 -29.28 7.13 -26.78
C ASP A 233 -27.84 6.71 -27.17
N TYR A 234 -27.70 5.59 -27.87
CA TYR A 234 -26.41 5.04 -28.32
C TYR A 234 -26.12 5.27 -29.81
N ALA A 235 -27.08 5.79 -30.57
CA ALA A 235 -26.87 6.12 -31.97
C ALA A 235 -26.05 7.42 -32.15
N SER A 236 -25.22 7.46 -33.20
CA SER A 236 -24.48 8.66 -33.57
C SER A 236 -24.50 8.91 -35.07
N VAL A 237 -24.58 10.18 -35.45
CA VAL A 237 -24.44 10.62 -36.84
C VAL A 237 -22.98 10.98 -37.08
N ARG A 238 -22.38 10.35 -38.08
CA ARG A 238 -21.04 10.62 -38.55
C ARG A 238 -21.11 11.36 -39.87
N LEU A 239 -20.48 12.52 -39.93
CA LEU A 239 -20.34 13.31 -41.14
C LEU A 239 -18.88 13.26 -41.56
N TYR A 240 -18.63 12.80 -42.78
CA TYR A 240 -17.31 12.83 -43.39
C TYR A 240 -17.24 13.95 -44.41
N ARG A 241 -16.29 14.88 -44.23
CA ARG A 241 -16.04 16.04 -45.09
C ARG A 241 -14.56 16.29 -45.21
N ASP A 242 -14.04 16.33 -46.43
CA ASP A 242 -12.63 16.64 -46.74
C ASP A 242 -11.61 15.84 -45.91
N GLY A 243 -11.83 14.53 -45.76
CA GLY A 243 -10.94 13.67 -44.97
C GLY A 243 -11.17 13.71 -43.46
N THR A 244 -12.01 14.63 -42.97
CA THR A 244 -12.28 14.82 -41.55
C THR A 244 -13.60 14.19 -41.14
N LEU A 245 -13.56 13.41 -40.05
CA LEU A 245 -14.74 12.78 -39.46
C LEU A 245 -15.28 13.63 -38.31
N TYR A 246 -16.52 14.07 -38.47
CA TYR A 246 -17.32 14.75 -37.46
C TYR A 246 -18.33 13.76 -36.87
N GLN A 247 -18.57 13.85 -35.57
CA GLN A 247 -19.42 12.91 -34.84
C GLN A 247 -20.39 13.66 -33.94
N ILE A 248 -21.67 13.31 -34.07
CA ILE A 248 -22.76 13.96 -33.36
C ILE A 248 -23.65 12.88 -32.73
N PRO A 249 -23.65 12.73 -31.40
CA PRO A 249 -24.58 11.84 -30.72
C PRO A 249 -26.03 12.21 -31.08
N LEU A 250 -26.84 11.22 -31.43
CA LEU A 250 -28.19 11.45 -31.97
C LEU A 250 -29.12 12.11 -30.94
N SER A 251 -28.99 11.73 -29.67
CA SER A 251 -29.64 12.39 -28.54
C SER A 251 -29.36 13.91 -28.49
N LYS A 252 -28.11 14.32 -28.73
CA LYS A 252 -27.73 15.76 -28.78
C LYS A 252 -28.22 16.46 -30.04
N LEU A 253 -28.18 15.76 -31.18
CA LEU A 253 -28.69 16.28 -32.46
C LEU A 253 -30.17 16.65 -32.35
N TYR A 254 -30.98 15.81 -31.72
CA TYR A 254 -32.39 16.12 -31.50
C TYR A 254 -32.62 17.07 -30.32
N ALA A 255 -31.81 17.07 -29.27
CA ALA A 255 -32.01 17.99 -28.15
C ALA A 255 -31.74 19.47 -28.48
N ARG A 256 -30.85 19.77 -29.44
CA ARG A 256 -30.42 21.14 -29.75
C ARG A 256 -30.81 21.54 -31.17
N ALA A 257 -31.73 22.48 -31.31
CA ALA A 257 -32.21 22.98 -32.60
C ALA A 257 -31.08 23.47 -33.53
N GLY A 258 -30.01 24.07 -32.98
CA GLY A 258 -28.86 24.54 -33.76
C GLY A 258 -27.98 23.45 -34.37
N MET A 259 -27.98 22.22 -33.85
CA MET A 259 -27.20 21.11 -34.41
C MET A 259 -27.91 20.43 -35.59
N ARG A 260 -29.23 20.62 -35.72
CA ARG A 260 -30.03 20.08 -36.83
C ARG A 260 -29.74 20.80 -38.15
N ARG A 261 -29.51 22.12 -38.07
CA ARG A 261 -29.18 23.00 -39.20
C ARG A 261 -27.69 23.07 -39.51
N ILE A 262 -27.01 21.93 -39.50
CA ILE A 262 -25.65 21.86 -40.02
C ILE A 262 -25.74 21.83 -41.54
N ARG A 263 -25.18 22.86 -42.19
CA ARG A 263 -25.17 22.96 -43.66
C ARG A 263 -24.23 21.90 -44.24
N LEU A 264 -24.75 21.14 -45.19
CA LEU A 264 -24.03 20.11 -45.92
C LEU A 264 -23.39 20.71 -47.18
N LEU A 265 -22.21 20.20 -47.51
CA LEU A 265 -21.42 20.60 -48.66
C LEU A 265 -21.39 19.48 -49.71
N PRO A 266 -21.15 19.82 -50.99
CA PRO A 266 -20.96 18.79 -52.02
C PRO A 266 -19.85 17.81 -51.63
N GLY A 267 -20.11 16.51 -51.76
CA GLY A 267 -19.16 15.46 -51.40
C GLY A 267 -19.23 14.99 -49.94
N ASP A 268 -20.04 15.65 -49.10
CA ASP A 268 -20.29 15.17 -47.74
C ASP A 268 -20.88 13.74 -47.76
N SER A 269 -20.43 12.91 -46.82
CA SER A 269 -21.00 11.59 -46.58
C SER A 269 -21.52 11.50 -45.15
N VAL A 270 -22.84 11.32 -45.00
CA VAL A 270 -23.52 11.19 -43.72
C VAL A 270 -23.82 9.71 -43.48
N PHE A 271 -23.31 9.18 -42.37
CA PHE A 271 -23.52 7.80 -41.96
C PHE A 271 -24.11 7.75 -40.56
N VAL A 272 -25.22 7.04 -40.38
CA VAL A 272 -25.82 6.80 -39.07
C VAL A 272 -25.31 5.48 -38.51
N ASP A 273 -24.60 5.53 -37.39
CA ASP A 273 -24.13 4.35 -36.68
C ASP A 273 -25.07 4.09 -35.49
N ALA A 274 -25.75 2.94 -35.52
CA ALA A 274 -26.71 2.52 -34.50
C ALA A 274 -26.28 1.22 -33.78
N GLU A 275 -25.07 0.72 -34.06
CA GLU A 275 -24.63 -0.57 -33.53
C GLU A 275 -24.16 -0.41 -32.08
N TYR A 276 -25.08 -0.67 -31.14
CA TYR A 276 -24.73 -1.12 -29.79
C TYR A 276 -25.22 -2.58 -29.67
N ASP A 277 -24.40 -3.51 -30.17
CA ASP A 277 -24.68 -4.93 -30.17
C ASP A 277 -24.76 -5.45 -28.72
N LEU A 278 -25.98 -5.74 -28.25
CA LEU A 278 -26.24 -6.24 -26.90
C LEU A 278 -25.55 -7.59 -26.63
N ASP A 279 -25.27 -8.39 -27.66
CA ASP A 279 -24.54 -9.65 -27.51
C ASP A 279 -23.04 -9.41 -27.30
N GLN A 280 -22.47 -8.38 -27.93
CA GLN A 280 -21.11 -7.92 -27.62
C GLN A 280 -21.02 -7.29 -26.23
N ALA A 281 -22.05 -6.57 -25.79
CA ALA A 281 -22.13 -6.08 -24.42
C ALA A 281 -22.22 -7.23 -23.42
N ALA A 282 -23.03 -8.26 -23.68
CA ALA A 282 -23.11 -9.46 -22.84
C ALA A 282 -21.78 -10.20 -22.77
N ALA A 283 -21.10 -10.42 -23.91
CA ALA A 283 -19.78 -11.04 -23.96
C ALA A 283 -18.72 -10.22 -23.21
N TYR A 284 -18.72 -8.89 -23.38
CA TYR A 284 -17.84 -7.97 -22.66
C TYR A 284 -18.07 -8.01 -21.14
N PHE A 285 -19.32 -7.98 -20.69
CA PHE A 285 -19.65 -8.08 -19.26
C PHE A 285 -19.32 -9.46 -18.69
N GLN A 286 -19.49 -10.52 -19.46
CA GLN A 286 -19.15 -11.88 -19.07
C GLN A 286 -17.63 -12.08 -18.95
N GLU A 287 -16.84 -11.48 -19.86
CA GLU A 287 -15.39 -11.39 -19.77
C GLU A 287 -14.96 -10.57 -18.54
N GLN A 288 -15.57 -9.41 -18.29
CA GLN A 288 -15.28 -8.60 -17.09
C GLN A 288 -15.59 -9.34 -15.79
N ILE A 289 -16.70 -10.09 -15.73
CA ILE A 289 -17.04 -10.92 -14.56
C ILE A 289 -15.99 -12.02 -14.35
N THR A 290 -15.59 -12.72 -15.42
CA THR A 290 -14.55 -13.77 -15.34
C THR A 290 -13.21 -13.18 -14.90
N LEU A 291 -12.79 -12.04 -15.47
CA LEU A 291 -11.56 -11.35 -15.06
C LEU A 291 -11.61 -10.89 -13.60
N SER A 292 -12.74 -10.34 -13.16
CA SER A 292 -12.95 -9.93 -11.77
C SER A 292 -12.88 -11.13 -10.82
N ARG A 293 -13.50 -12.25 -11.19
CA ARG A 293 -13.47 -13.51 -10.44
C ARG A 293 -12.05 -14.06 -10.33
N LEU A 294 -11.32 -14.14 -11.44
CA LEU A 294 -9.92 -14.60 -11.47
C LEU A 294 -9.02 -13.71 -10.62
N ARG A 295 -9.21 -12.39 -10.67
CA ARG A 295 -8.47 -11.44 -9.80
C ARG A 295 -8.79 -11.65 -8.32
N GLN A 296 -10.06 -11.89 -7.98
CA GLN A 296 -10.47 -12.18 -6.61
C GLN A 296 -9.91 -13.52 -6.10
N GLU A 297 -9.90 -14.55 -6.94
CA GLU A 297 -9.30 -15.85 -6.64
C GLU A 297 -7.78 -15.74 -6.46
N ALA A 298 -7.08 -15.08 -7.38
CA ALA A 298 -5.64 -14.83 -7.30
C ALA A 298 -5.28 -14.06 -6.02
N ARG A 299 -6.08 -13.05 -5.65
CA ARG A 299 -5.90 -12.31 -4.40
C ARG A 299 -6.10 -13.20 -3.18
N THR A 300 -7.12 -14.05 -3.18
CA THR A 300 -7.40 -14.97 -2.08
C THR A 300 -6.27 -15.98 -1.92
N ALA A 301 -5.75 -16.51 -3.02
CA ALA A 301 -4.57 -17.38 -3.03
C ALA A 301 -3.33 -16.67 -2.46
N ALA A 302 -3.04 -15.46 -2.91
CA ALA A 302 -1.92 -14.66 -2.40
C ALA A 302 -2.05 -14.33 -0.89
N LEU A 303 -3.27 -14.05 -0.41
CA LEU A 303 -3.51 -13.83 1.01
C LEU A 303 -3.34 -15.11 1.84
N ASN A 304 -3.73 -16.26 1.30
CA ASN A 304 -3.52 -17.55 1.97
C ASN A 304 -2.04 -17.89 2.05
N GLU A 305 -1.28 -17.69 0.97
CA GLU A 305 0.17 -17.86 0.95
C GLU A 305 0.87 -16.98 1.99
N LEU A 306 0.52 -15.69 2.03
CA LEU A 306 1.05 -14.75 3.03
C LEU A 306 0.71 -15.18 4.47
N ARG A 307 -0.51 -15.67 4.72
CA ARG A 307 -0.90 -16.20 6.04
C ARG A 307 -0.03 -17.39 6.42
N THR A 308 0.17 -18.34 5.51
CA THR A 308 1.03 -19.51 5.74
C THR A 308 2.47 -19.09 6.03
N GLU A 309 3.03 -18.13 5.28
CA GLU A 309 4.38 -17.62 5.54
C GLU A 309 4.50 -17.00 6.94
N VAL A 310 3.53 -16.17 7.34
CA VAL A 310 3.50 -15.53 8.66
C VAL A 310 3.36 -16.56 9.79
N GLU A 311 2.54 -17.59 9.58
CA GLU A 311 2.36 -18.70 10.53
C GLU A 311 3.64 -19.51 10.70
N LEU A 312 4.29 -19.91 9.60
CA LEU A 312 5.57 -20.63 9.64
C LEU A 312 6.65 -19.82 10.34
N ARG A 313 6.71 -18.52 10.06
CA ARG A 313 7.66 -17.61 10.71
C ARG A 313 7.39 -17.50 12.21
N ARG A 314 6.12 -17.39 12.62
CA ARG A 314 5.73 -17.38 14.04
C ARG A 314 6.10 -18.69 14.72
N ALA A 315 5.83 -19.82 14.08
CA ALA A 315 6.17 -21.15 14.60
C ALA A 315 7.69 -21.28 14.81
N SER A 316 8.50 -20.89 13.83
CA SER A 316 9.97 -20.93 13.97
C SER A 316 10.48 -20.02 15.10
N LEU A 317 9.89 -18.84 15.29
CA LEU A 317 10.25 -17.95 16.41
C LEU A 317 9.86 -18.54 17.76
N ASN A 318 8.69 -19.19 17.86
CA ASN A 318 8.27 -19.89 19.08
C ASN A 318 9.21 -21.03 19.41
N GLU A 319 9.52 -21.88 18.43
CA GLU A 319 10.42 -23.02 18.60
C GLU A 319 11.81 -22.58 19.11
N ARG A 320 12.36 -21.49 18.57
CA ARG A 320 13.65 -20.94 19.05
C ARG A 320 13.59 -20.47 20.50
N ARG A 321 12.48 -19.85 20.91
CA ARG A 321 12.28 -19.37 22.29
C ARG A 321 12.12 -20.54 23.25
N GLU A 322 11.32 -21.54 22.88
CA GLU A 322 11.14 -22.77 23.63
C GLU A 322 12.45 -23.55 23.78
N ASN A 323 13.22 -23.68 22.69
CA ASN A 323 14.53 -24.33 22.72
C ASN A 323 15.52 -23.58 23.63
N PHE A 324 15.57 -22.25 23.56
CA PHE A 324 16.39 -21.45 24.48
C PHE A 324 15.99 -21.67 25.94
N GLN A 325 14.70 -21.69 26.25
CA GLN A 325 14.22 -21.95 27.61
C GLN A 325 14.59 -23.37 28.07
N ALA A 326 14.40 -24.39 27.23
CA ALA A 326 14.79 -25.76 27.55
C ALA A 326 16.29 -25.88 27.81
N ARG A 327 17.12 -25.21 27.00
CA ARG A 327 18.59 -25.17 27.20
C ARG A 327 18.96 -24.45 28.51
N LEU A 328 18.22 -23.42 28.91
CA LEU A 328 18.42 -22.73 30.18
C LEU A 328 18.10 -23.63 31.38
N GLU A 329 16.99 -24.36 31.33
CA GLU A 329 16.56 -25.30 32.37
C GLU A 329 17.51 -26.49 32.52
N LEU A 330 18.02 -27.01 31.39
CA LEU A 330 19.02 -28.08 31.37
C LEU A 330 20.44 -27.62 31.72
N GLY A 331 20.65 -26.32 31.97
CA GLY A 331 21.98 -25.75 32.22
C GLY A 331 22.92 -25.78 31.02
N ALA A 332 22.39 -26.01 29.82
CA ALA A 332 23.12 -26.00 28.55
C ALA A 332 23.35 -24.57 28.01
N GLU A 333 22.68 -23.57 28.60
CA GLU A 333 22.90 -22.16 28.33
C GLU A 333 23.62 -21.49 29.51
N ARG A 334 24.67 -20.72 29.22
CA ARG A 334 25.51 -20.12 30.27
C ARG A 334 24.79 -18.94 30.90
N ARG A 335 24.54 -18.99 32.22
CA ARG A 335 24.07 -17.87 33.03
C ARG A 335 25.19 -17.31 33.90
N GLU A 336 25.23 -15.99 34.01
CA GLU A 336 26.08 -15.28 34.95
C GLU A 336 25.37 -15.19 36.29
N HIS A 337 26.11 -15.38 37.37
CA HIS A 337 25.56 -15.41 38.73
C HIS A 337 26.39 -14.54 39.67
N VAL A 338 25.76 -14.17 40.78
CA VAL A 338 26.43 -13.72 42.00
C VAL A 338 26.18 -14.75 43.10
N TYR A 339 26.99 -14.73 44.14
CA TYR A 339 26.94 -15.71 45.22
C TYR A 339 26.56 -15.03 46.53
N LEU A 340 25.50 -15.50 47.17
CA LEU A 340 25.03 -14.98 48.45
C LEU A 340 25.39 -15.95 49.57
N THR A 341 26.05 -15.44 50.61
CA THR A 341 26.51 -16.23 51.74
C THR A 341 26.49 -15.41 53.05
N GLY A 342 26.63 -16.09 54.19
CA GLY A 342 26.53 -15.50 55.51
C GLY A 342 25.08 -15.44 56.03
N GLU A 343 24.77 -14.43 56.83
CA GLU A 343 23.47 -14.28 57.49
C GLU A 343 22.43 -13.62 56.58
N VAL A 344 21.92 -14.41 55.64
CA VAL A 344 20.79 -14.07 54.75
C VAL A 344 19.73 -15.17 54.83
N LYS A 345 18.46 -14.88 54.49
CA LYS A 345 17.42 -15.92 54.59
C LYS A 345 17.65 -17.08 53.62
N SER A 346 18.12 -16.78 52.42
CA SER A 346 18.41 -17.77 51.37
C SER A 346 19.83 -17.59 50.84
N GLN A 347 20.72 -18.54 51.15
CA GLN A 347 22.07 -18.60 50.58
C GLN A 347 22.08 -19.39 49.28
N GLY A 348 22.95 -19.01 48.34
CA GLY A 348 23.07 -19.69 47.05
C GLY A 348 23.53 -18.78 45.93
N ARG A 349 23.50 -19.31 44.69
CA ARG A 349 23.77 -18.53 43.48
C ARG A 349 22.49 -17.82 43.02
N TRP A 350 22.60 -16.55 42.63
CA TRP A 350 21.51 -15.80 42.05
C TRP A 350 21.85 -15.37 40.62
N PRO A 351 21.01 -15.68 39.62
CA PRO A 351 21.31 -15.34 38.23
C PRO A 351 21.13 -13.83 37.97
N LEU A 352 22.11 -13.22 37.32
CA LEU A 352 22.00 -11.84 36.84
C LEU A 352 20.96 -11.74 35.70
N PRO A 353 20.21 -10.62 35.61
CA PRO A 353 19.21 -10.42 34.56
C PRO A 353 19.86 -10.23 33.19
N TYR A 354 19.14 -10.61 32.13
CA TYR A 354 19.53 -10.30 30.75
C TYR A 354 19.20 -8.84 30.45
N GLU A 355 20.01 -8.20 29.60
CA GLU A 355 19.83 -6.84 29.07
C GLU A 355 19.84 -5.70 30.10
N GLN A 356 19.97 -6.03 31.39
CA GLN A 356 19.93 -5.10 32.51
C GLN A 356 21.01 -5.43 33.53
N THR A 357 21.48 -4.42 34.26
CA THR A 357 22.34 -4.58 35.42
C THR A 357 21.50 -4.83 36.66
N ALA A 358 22.02 -5.63 37.61
CA ALA A 358 21.42 -5.78 38.93
C ALA A 358 22.22 -5.00 39.97
N SER A 359 21.54 -4.53 41.01
CA SER A 359 22.14 -3.83 42.15
C SER A 359 22.33 -4.76 43.36
N LEU A 360 23.14 -4.32 44.33
CA LEU A 360 23.30 -5.00 45.62
C LEU A 360 21.96 -5.14 46.35
N ALA A 361 21.10 -4.14 46.26
CA ALA A 361 19.76 -4.20 46.84
C ALA A 361 18.89 -5.30 46.20
N ASP A 362 18.95 -5.47 44.87
CA ASP A 362 18.19 -6.50 44.17
C ASP A 362 18.60 -7.89 44.68
N ALA A 363 19.90 -8.16 44.76
CA ALA A 363 20.38 -9.43 45.29
C ALA A 363 20.02 -9.61 46.78
N LEU A 364 20.17 -8.58 47.61
CA LEU A 364 19.93 -8.71 49.05
C LEU A 364 18.47 -8.96 49.40
N TYR A 365 17.53 -8.35 48.68
CA TYR A 365 16.10 -8.38 49.02
C TYR A 365 15.27 -9.32 48.14
N ASP A 366 15.54 -9.41 46.84
CA ASP A 366 14.84 -10.34 45.94
C ASP A 366 15.42 -11.76 46.07
N ALA A 367 16.74 -11.90 45.93
CA ALA A 367 17.39 -13.22 45.95
C ALA A 367 17.54 -13.81 47.35
N ALA A 368 18.11 -13.02 48.27
CA ALA A 368 18.41 -13.48 49.64
C ALA A 368 17.17 -13.48 50.54
N GLY A 369 16.06 -12.87 50.11
CA GLY A 369 14.87 -12.65 50.93
C GLY A 369 15.08 -11.65 52.07
N GLY A 370 16.19 -10.91 52.06
CA GLY A 370 16.62 -9.97 53.10
C GLY A 370 17.57 -10.56 54.15
N VAL A 371 18.01 -9.69 55.05
CA VAL A 371 18.86 -10.01 56.21
C VAL A 371 17.98 -10.29 57.43
N PRO A 372 18.10 -11.45 58.10
CA PRO A 372 17.39 -11.71 59.36
C PRO A 372 17.79 -10.70 60.44
N ALA A 373 16.80 -10.11 61.12
CA ALA A 373 17.04 -9.05 62.10
C ALA A 373 17.70 -9.55 63.40
N ASP A 374 17.57 -10.84 63.70
CA ASP A 374 18.03 -11.51 64.91
C ASP A 374 19.43 -12.12 64.78
N THR A 375 19.86 -12.49 63.57
CA THR A 375 21.18 -13.13 63.35
C THR A 375 22.13 -12.31 62.47
N GLY A 376 21.61 -11.49 61.55
CA GLY A 376 22.41 -10.79 60.54
C GLY A 376 22.82 -9.37 60.94
N ASN A 377 24.10 -9.06 60.76
CA ASN A 377 24.65 -7.75 61.10
C ASN A 377 24.56 -6.79 59.92
N MET A 378 23.56 -5.89 59.94
CA MET A 378 23.38 -4.88 58.89
C MET A 378 24.52 -3.86 58.81
N ARG A 379 25.40 -3.78 59.82
CA ARG A 379 26.58 -2.90 59.79
C ARG A 379 27.74 -3.48 58.99
N GLU A 380 27.66 -4.77 58.64
CA GLU A 380 28.77 -5.59 58.13
C GLU A 380 28.31 -6.37 56.88
N ILE A 381 27.93 -5.61 55.84
CA ILE A 381 27.54 -6.15 54.53
C ILE A 381 28.69 -5.92 53.56
N TYR A 382 29.14 -6.97 52.89
CA TYR A 382 30.29 -6.92 52.00
C TYR A 382 29.95 -7.43 50.60
N VAL A 383 30.48 -6.76 49.57
CA VAL A 383 30.58 -7.31 48.21
C VAL A 383 32.05 -7.56 47.91
N LEU A 384 32.43 -8.83 47.80
CA LEU A 384 33.76 -9.25 47.43
C LEU A 384 33.84 -9.36 45.91
N ARG A 385 34.72 -8.56 45.31
CA ARG A 385 34.94 -8.52 43.86
C ARG A 385 36.41 -8.76 43.57
N GLY A 386 36.70 -9.79 42.76
CA GLY A 386 38.05 -10.05 42.27
C GLY A 386 38.51 -9.00 41.27
N SER A 387 39.81 -8.69 41.24
CA SER A 387 40.37 -7.78 40.25
C SER A 387 40.32 -8.40 38.85
N PRO A 388 39.82 -7.68 37.83
CA PRO A 388 39.85 -8.16 36.45
C PRO A 388 41.23 -8.03 35.80
N ASP A 389 42.19 -7.31 36.42
CA ASP A 389 43.55 -7.16 35.89
C ASP A 389 44.37 -8.42 36.19
N PRO A 390 44.84 -9.17 35.17
CA PRO A 390 45.70 -10.34 35.37
C PRO A 390 47.04 -10.01 36.06
N ARG A 391 47.42 -8.73 36.16
CA ARG A 391 48.64 -8.29 36.87
C ARG A 391 48.43 -8.22 38.38
N GLU A 392 47.18 -8.11 38.83
CA GLU A 392 46.77 -8.07 40.23
C GLU A 392 46.28 -9.47 40.67
N PHE A 393 47.15 -10.48 40.53
CA PHE A 393 46.85 -11.86 40.94
C PHE A 393 46.32 -11.90 42.38
N GLU A 394 45.16 -12.54 42.55
CA GLU A 394 44.49 -12.81 43.83
C GLU A 394 44.09 -11.56 44.62
N ALA A 395 44.02 -10.39 43.97
CA ALA A 395 43.49 -9.19 44.58
C ALA A 395 41.95 -9.22 44.62
N VAL A 396 41.40 -9.04 45.82
CA VAL A 396 39.96 -8.96 46.08
C VAL A 396 39.68 -7.62 46.74
N THR A 397 38.75 -6.86 46.18
CA THR A 397 38.20 -5.67 46.83
C THR A 397 36.93 -6.06 47.56
N ALA A 398 36.90 -5.85 48.88
CA ALA A 398 35.75 -6.04 49.73
C ALA A 398 35.05 -4.70 49.94
N TRP A 399 33.99 -4.45 49.18
CA TRP A 399 33.18 -3.25 49.28
C TRP A 399 32.23 -3.35 50.49
N HIS A 400 32.42 -2.49 51.48
CA HIS A 400 31.76 -2.57 52.78
C HIS A 400 30.61 -1.56 52.91
N LEU A 401 29.39 -2.04 53.10
CA LEU A 401 28.20 -1.23 53.36
C LEU A 401 27.81 -1.32 54.84
N ASP A 402 27.91 -0.20 55.56
CA ASP A 402 27.28 -0.03 56.87
C ASP A 402 25.83 0.43 56.70
N ALA A 403 24.90 -0.53 56.68
CA ALA A 403 23.46 -0.29 56.65
C ALA A 403 22.84 -0.17 58.07
N GLY A 404 23.66 0.05 59.11
CA GLY A 404 23.15 0.40 60.44
C GLY A 404 22.38 1.72 60.44
N ASN A 405 22.67 2.61 59.48
CA ASN A 405 21.79 3.68 59.08
C ASN A 405 21.05 3.29 57.80
N VAL A 406 19.71 3.22 57.88
CA VAL A 406 18.83 2.87 56.75
C VAL A 406 19.04 3.79 55.55
N SER A 407 19.47 5.04 55.73
CA SER A 407 19.78 5.93 54.61
C SER A 407 20.87 5.37 53.69
N ASN A 408 21.81 4.59 54.23
CA ASN A 408 22.92 4.04 53.45
C ASN A 408 22.46 2.91 52.52
N LEU A 409 21.27 2.32 52.73
CA LEU A 409 20.69 1.36 51.79
C LEU A 409 20.41 1.98 50.41
N ILE A 410 20.31 3.31 50.29
CA ILE A 410 20.24 3.97 48.98
C ILE A 410 21.50 3.74 48.13
N LEU A 411 22.64 3.46 48.76
CA LEU A 411 23.86 3.12 48.05
C LEU A 411 23.80 1.69 47.51
N ALA A 412 23.11 0.79 48.20
CA ALA A 412 22.91 -0.58 47.74
C ALA A 412 22.07 -0.65 46.45
N THR A 413 21.11 0.27 46.24
CA THR A 413 20.32 0.32 44.99
C THR A 413 21.10 0.86 43.81
N ARG A 414 22.24 1.51 44.05
CA ARG A 414 23.11 2.08 43.03
C ARG A 414 24.38 1.28 42.80
N PHE A 415 24.80 0.46 43.77
CA PHE A 415 25.96 -0.40 43.64
C PHE A 415 25.64 -1.54 42.68
N GLU A 416 26.16 -1.49 41.46
CA GLU A 416 25.89 -2.51 40.46
C GLU A 416 26.77 -3.74 40.69
N LEU A 417 26.15 -4.91 40.61
CA LEU A 417 26.81 -6.20 40.71
C LEU A 417 27.47 -6.59 39.39
N ARG A 418 28.44 -7.49 39.49
CA ARG A 418 29.20 -8.09 38.40
C ARG A 418 29.17 -9.61 38.53
N PRO A 419 29.34 -10.36 37.42
CA PRO A 419 29.45 -11.81 37.50
C PRO A 419 30.53 -12.23 38.50
N ASP A 420 30.24 -13.27 39.26
CA ASP A 420 31.13 -13.85 40.28
C ASP A 420 31.36 -12.98 41.53
N ASP A 421 30.64 -11.86 41.69
CA ASP A 421 30.61 -11.13 42.97
C ASP A 421 30.07 -12.04 44.09
N ILE A 422 30.72 -11.97 45.26
CA ILE A 422 30.27 -12.66 46.48
C ILE A 422 29.71 -11.63 47.45
N ILE A 423 28.43 -11.77 47.79
CA ILE A 423 27.75 -10.95 48.78
C ILE A 423 27.79 -11.71 50.10
N PHE A 424 28.45 -11.12 51.10
CA PHE A 424 28.61 -11.67 52.43
C PHE A 424 27.98 -10.76 53.47
N VAL A 425 27.12 -11.32 54.32
CA VAL A 425 26.55 -10.62 55.48
C VAL A 425 27.09 -11.25 56.76
N ALA A 426 27.77 -10.48 57.59
CA ALA A 426 28.35 -11.00 58.82
C ALA A 426 27.29 -11.28 59.90
N GLN A 427 27.67 -12.09 60.87
CA GLN A 427 26.83 -12.44 62.02
C GLN A 427 26.81 -11.35 63.10
N GLN A 428 25.64 -11.11 63.70
CA GLN A 428 25.51 -10.19 64.84
C GLN A 428 26.36 -10.64 66.03
N PRO A 429 27.08 -9.74 66.72
CA PRO A 429 27.95 -10.12 67.85
C PRO A 429 27.22 -10.83 69.01
N VAL A 430 25.92 -10.62 69.19
CA VAL A 430 25.12 -11.15 70.31
C VAL A 430 24.83 -12.66 70.17
N THR A 431 24.82 -13.22 68.96
CA THR A 431 24.58 -14.66 68.73
C THR A 431 25.80 -15.53 69.04
N ARG A 432 27.00 -14.96 69.17
CA ARG A 432 28.20 -15.69 69.64
C ARG A 432 28.03 -16.23 71.07
N TRP A 433 27.37 -15.48 71.95
CA TRP A 433 27.14 -15.88 73.34
C TRP A 433 26.02 -16.92 73.50
N ALA A 434 24.91 -16.77 72.77
CA ALA A 434 23.79 -17.71 72.82
C ALA A 434 24.16 -19.12 72.30
N ASN A 435 25.02 -19.20 71.28
CA ASN A 435 25.53 -20.47 70.74
C ASN A 435 26.50 -21.18 71.70
N VAL A 436 27.35 -20.42 72.42
CA VAL A 436 28.22 -20.97 73.48
C VAL A 436 27.39 -21.50 74.66
N ILE A 437 26.34 -20.78 75.08
CA ILE A 437 25.45 -21.23 76.16
C ILE A 437 24.72 -22.53 75.78
N ARG A 438 24.19 -22.64 74.55
CA ARG A 438 23.57 -23.88 74.04
C ARG A 438 24.55 -25.05 73.90
N GLN A 439 25.83 -24.80 73.63
CA GLN A 439 26.87 -25.84 73.61
C GLN A 439 27.24 -26.36 75.00
N ILE A 440 27.01 -25.59 76.07
CA ILE A 440 27.25 -26.00 77.47
C ILE A 440 26.00 -26.65 78.10
N THR A 441 24.81 -26.45 77.52
CA THR A 441 23.54 -27.03 78.03
C THR A 441 23.06 -28.25 77.24
N PRO A 442 23.85 -29.34 77.22
CA PRO A 442 23.21 -30.65 77.30
C PRO A 442 23.95 -31.58 78.29
N SER A 443 23.94 -31.25 79.58
CA SER A 443 24.31 -32.22 80.63
C SER A 443 23.69 -31.97 82.01
N LEU A 444 22.95 -30.88 82.21
CA LEU A 444 22.31 -30.59 83.50
C LEU A 444 20.83 -31.00 83.59
N ILE A 445 20.20 -31.44 82.48
CA ILE A 445 18.78 -31.85 82.47
C ILE A 445 18.60 -33.38 82.53
N THR A 446 19.66 -34.17 82.30
CA THR A 446 19.58 -35.65 82.38
C THR A 446 20.09 -36.24 83.70
N THR A 447 20.66 -35.44 84.60
CA THR A 447 21.19 -35.94 85.89
C THR A 447 20.23 -35.82 87.08
N THR A 448 19.04 -35.21 86.93
CA THR A 448 18.03 -35.14 88.02
C THR A 448 16.96 -36.23 87.95
N ILE A 449 16.98 -37.13 86.96
CA ILE A 449 16.00 -38.24 86.84
C ILE A 449 16.58 -39.60 87.28
N ALA A 450 17.88 -39.71 87.57
CA ALA A 450 18.52 -40.96 88.02
C ALA A 450 18.72 -41.08 89.55
N ALA A 451 18.09 -40.20 90.37
CA ALA A 451 18.19 -40.23 91.83
C ALA A 451 16.83 -40.34 92.55
N ALA A 452 15.83 -40.92 91.88
CA ALA A 452 14.52 -41.24 92.47
C ALA A 452 14.06 -42.65 92.08
N LYS A 453 14.94 -43.65 92.28
CA LYS A 453 14.55 -45.05 92.41
C LYS A 453 15.69 -45.82 93.09
N ASP A 454 15.68 -45.78 94.42
CA ASP A 454 15.96 -46.90 95.31
C ASP A 454 15.39 -46.56 96.70
#